data_AF-A0A971WJL1-F1
#
_entry.id   AF-A0A971WJL1-F1
#
_cell.length_a   1.000
_cell.length_b   1.000
_cell.length_c   1.000
_cell.angle_alpha   90.00
_cell.angle_beta   90.00
_cell.angle_gamma   90.00
#
_symmetry.space_group_name_H-M   'P 1'
#
loop_
_entity.id
_entity.type
_entity.pdbx_description
1 polymer ?
#
loop_
_entity_poly.entity_id
_entity_poly.type
_entity_poly.pdbx_seq_one_letter_code
_entity_poly.pdbx_strand_id
1 'polypeptide(L)'
;MGKRIFVFSTTPQFGRKCLEKDPEGVIVTSHYSVSEGRLARVAAEYVGGCGAGRAYCALQPDGVITPCVFMPIVLGNIIEQPFFQIWRESSVLKELRDRTLYRGHCGECDYQLVCGGCRARAYTYFEDYLAPDAGCKFNQEFWEEIEKEEPYLANF
;
A
#
# COMPACT_ATOMS: atom_id res chain seq x y z
N MET A 1 -26.94 -25.80 3.63
CA MET A 1 -26.30 -24.78 2.76
C MET A 1 -25.48 -23.87 3.65
N GLY A 2 -24.16 -24.01 3.65
CA GLY A 2 -23.29 -23.25 4.56
C GLY A 2 -23.26 -21.77 4.20
N LYS A 3 -23.38 -20.87 5.18
CA LYS A 3 -23.23 -19.42 4.95
C LYS A 3 -21.77 -19.17 4.54
N ARG A 4 -21.57 -18.52 3.39
CA ARG A 4 -20.25 -18.09 2.92
C ARG A 4 -19.95 -16.72 3.54
N ILE A 5 -18.82 -16.59 4.23
CA ILE A 5 -18.33 -15.31 4.75
C ILE A 5 -17.33 -14.76 3.74
N PHE A 6 -17.54 -13.52 3.31
CA PHE A 6 -16.59 -12.78 2.48
C PHE A 6 -15.80 -11.83 3.36
N VAL A 7 -14.48 -11.88 3.24
CA VAL A 7 -13.56 -11.01 3.98
C VAL A 7 -12.95 -10.02 3.00
N PHE A 8 -13.12 -8.74 3.29
CA PHE A 8 -12.46 -7.65 2.57
C PHE A 8 -11.36 -7.07 3.46
N SER A 9 -10.25 -6.67 2.86
CA SER A 9 -9.16 -6.04 3.60
C SER A 9 -8.57 -4.88 2.82
N THR A 10 -8.19 -3.86 3.56
CA THR A 10 -7.39 -2.72 3.10
C THR A 10 -5.90 -2.94 3.32
N THR A 11 -5.53 -4.00 4.05
CA THR A 11 -4.16 -4.32 4.47
C THR A 11 -3.38 -5.00 3.32
N PRO A 12 -2.32 -4.38 2.78
CA PRO A 12 -1.54 -4.98 1.69
C PRO A 12 -0.97 -6.36 2.03
N GLN A 13 -0.58 -6.58 3.29
CA GLN A 13 -0.07 -7.86 3.78
C GLN A 13 -1.07 -9.01 3.60
N PHE A 14 -2.38 -8.73 3.56
CA PHE A 14 -3.39 -9.77 3.42
C PHE A 14 -3.29 -10.46 2.05
N GLY A 15 -2.98 -9.72 0.97
CA GLY A 15 -2.75 -10.29 -0.36
C GLY A 15 -1.60 -11.31 -0.37
N ARG A 16 -0.46 -10.97 0.26
CA ARG A 16 0.64 -11.93 0.48
C ARG A 16 0.14 -13.14 1.27
N LYS A 17 -0.64 -12.93 2.33
CA LYS A 17 -1.07 -14.02 3.21
C LYS A 17 -2.02 -14.99 2.51
N CYS A 18 -2.90 -14.50 1.64
CA CYS A 18 -3.73 -15.31 0.76
C CYS A 18 -2.84 -16.23 -0.09
N LEU A 19 -1.85 -15.68 -0.79
CA LEU A 19 -0.92 -16.47 -1.61
C LEU A 19 -0.09 -17.48 -0.82
N GLU A 20 0.37 -17.13 0.38
CA GLU A 20 1.13 -18.05 1.24
C GLU A 20 0.30 -19.26 1.72
N LYS A 21 -1.02 -19.09 1.84
CA LYS A 21 -1.91 -20.10 2.43
C LYS A 21 -2.61 -20.96 1.39
N ASP A 22 -3.11 -20.34 0.35
CA ASP A 22 -3.81 -21.02 -0.74
C ASP A 22 -3.61 -20.23 -2.05
N PRO A 23 -2.55 -20.54 -2.82
CA PRO A 23 -2.25 -19.85 -4.08
C PRO A 23 -3.37 -19.91 -5.13
N GLU A 24 -4.24 -20.91 -5.07
CA GLU A 24 -5.35 -21.11 -6.01
C GLU A 24 -6.71 -20.64 -5.44
N GLY A 25 -6.71 -20.18 -4.19
CA GLY A 25 -7.89 -19.74 -3.47
C GLY A 25 -8.29 -18.29 -3.77
N VAL A 26 -8.96 -17.69 -2.80
CA VAL A 26 -9.36 -16.28 -2.85
C VAL A 26 -8.14 -15.40 -2.60
N ILE A 27 -7.94 -14.41 -3.48
CA ILE A 27 -6.87 -13.42 -3.38
C ILE A 27 -7.44 -12.01 -3.37
N VAL A 28 -6.80 -11.14 -2.59
CA VAL A 28 -7.03 -9.70 -2.64
C VAL A 28 -6.43 -9.14 -3.92
N THR A 29 -7.30 -8.68 -4.82
CA THR A 29 -6.86 -8.13 -6.11
C THR A 29 -6.46 -6.67 -6.00
N SER A 30 -7.07 -5.89 -5.10
CA SER A 30 -6.77 -4.48 -4.86
C SER A 30 -7.35 -4.05 -3.51
N HIS A 31 -7.19 -2.77 -3.15
CA HIS A 31 -7.77 -2.21 -1.94
C HIS A 31 -9.30 -2.46 -1.89
N TYR A 32 -9.75 -3.28 -0.93
CA TYR A 32 -11.16 -3.66 -0.76
C TYR A 32 -11.77 -4.54 -1.88
N SER A 33 -10.95 -5.29 -2.64
CA SER A 33 -11.47 -6.25 -3.64
C SER A 33 -10.89 -7.65 -3.47
N VAL A 34 -11.73 -8.66 -3.70
CA VAL A 34 -11.34 -10.07 -3.66
C VAL A 34 -11.89 -10.80 -4.88
N SER A 35 -11.12 -11.75 -5.38
CA SER A 35 -11.53 -12.64 -6.47
C SER A 35 -10.82 -13.99 -6.31
N GLU A 36 -11.16 -14.98 -7.12
CA GLU A 36 -10.63 -16.34 -7.02
C GLU A 36 -10.07 -16.84 -8.35
N GLY A 37 -9.16 -17.79 -8.25
CA GLY A 37 -8.54 -18.45 -9.40
C GLY A 37 -7.44 -17.63 -10.09
N ARG A 38 -6.91 -18.21 -11.17
CA ARG A 38 -5.68 -17.73 -11.83
C ARG A 38 -5.74 -16.28 -12.31
N LEU A 39 -6.87 -15.82 -12.84
CA LEU A 39 -7.00 -14.43 -13.30
C LEU A 39 -6.91 -13.43 -12.15
N ALA A 40 -7.46 -13.78 -10.99
CA ALA A 40 -7.37 -12.95 -9.79
C ALA A 40 -5.92 -12.81 -9.34
N ARG A 41 -5.11 -13.89 -9.44
CA ARG A 41 -3.68 -13.83 -9.13
C ARG A 41 -2.92 -12.89 -10.05
N VAL A 42 -3.13 -13.03 -11.36
CA VAL A 42 -2.51 -12.13 -12.34
C VAL A 42 -2.93 -10.69 -12.05
N ALA A 43 -4.22 -10.43 -11.82
CA ALA A 43 -4.71 -9.11 -11.48
C ALA A 43 -4.03 -8.55 -10.22
N ALA A 44 -3.87 -9.36 -9.17
CA ALA A 44 -3.23 -8.95 -7.93
C ALA A 44 -1.77 -8.50 -8.13
N GLU A 45 -1.03 -9.06 -9.08
CA GLU A 45 0.33 -8.58 -9.40
C GLU A 45 0.32 -7.16 -10.02
N TYR A 46 -0.73 -6.80 -10.77
CA TYR A 46 -0.84 -5.48 -11.40
C TYR A 46 -1.49 -4.44 -10.50
N VAL A 47 -2.57 -4.79 -9.80
CA VAL A 47 -3.42 -3.85 -9.04
C VAL A 47 -3.43 -4.09 -7.53
N GLY A 48 -2.76 -5.14 -7.05
CA GLY A 48 -2.71 -5.49 -5.64
C GLY A 48 -1.79 -4.61 -4.81
N GLY A 49 -1.93 -4.75 -3.49
CA GLY A 49 -1.15 -4.00 -2.51
C GLY A 49 -1.68 -2.59 -2.26
N CYS A 50 -0.80 -1.69 -1.83
CA CYS A 50 -1.18 -0.29 -1.65
C CYS A 50 -1.54 0.36 -3.00
N GLY A 51 -2.73 0.95 -3.04
CA GLY A 51 -3.26 1.63 -4.23
C GLY A 51 -2.87 3.11 -4.33
N ALA A 52 -2.22 3.70 -3.32
CA ALA A 52 -1.85 5.11 -3.30
C ALA A 52 -0.97 5.45 -4.52
N GLY A 53 -1.42 6.41 -5.32
CA GLY A 53 -0.78 6.83 -6.57
C GLY A 53 -0.85 5.84 -7.73
N ARG A 54 -1.31 4.61 -7.50
CA ARG A 54 -1.42 3.54 -8.50
C ARG A 54 -2.85 3.32 -8.98
N ALA A 55 -3.78 3.25 -8.03
CA ALA A 55 -5.20 3.02 -8.25
C ALA A 55 -6.07 4.19 -7.74
N TYR A 56 -5.57 4.96 -6.77
CA TYR A 56 -6.29 6.11 -6.23
C TYR A 56 -5.35 7.21 -5.72
N CYS A 57 -5.92 8.39 -5.48
CA CYS A 57 -5.40 9.45 -4.62
C CYS A 57 -6.58 9.99 -3.79
N ALA A 58 -6.30 10.85 -2.81
CA ALA A 58 -7.31 11.51 -1.99
C ALA A 58 -7.50 12.97 -2.43
N LEU A 59 -8.76 13.41 -2.47
CA LEU A 59 -9.16 14.80 -2.68
C LEU A 59 -9.65 15.37 -1.35
N GLN A 60 -9.04 16.47 -0.93
CA GLN A 60 -9.42 17.22 0.26
C GLN A 60 -10.56 18.21 -0.06
N PRO A 61 -11.33 18.66 0.95
CA PRO A 61 -12.47 19.56 0.75
C PRO A 61 -12.13 20.90 0.08
N ASP A 62 -10.89 21.34 0.17
CA ASP A 62 -10.36 22.60 -0.40
C ASP A 62 -9.75 22.42 -1.80
N GLY A 63 -9.88 21.24 -2.41
CA GLY A 63 -9.33 20.94 -3.73
C GLY A 63 -7.92 20.34 -3.72
N VAL A 64 -7.25 20.27 -2.57
CA VAL A 64 -5.90 19.69 -2.48
C VAL A 64 -5.94 18.19 -2.75
N ILE A 65 -4.99 17.70 -3.55
CA ILE A 65 -4.79 16.28 -3.82
C ILE A 65 -3.62 15.76 -2.99
N THR A 66 -3.84 14.64 -2.29
CA THR A 66 -2.80 13.90 -1.55
C THR A 66 -2.74 12.44 -2.03
N PRO A 67 -1.61 11.71 -1.88
CA PRO A 67 -1.50 10.35 -2.43
C PRO A 67 -2.39 9.34 -1.70
N CYS A 68 -2.67 9.58 -0.42
CA CYS A 68 -3.52 8.76 0.43
C CYS A 68 -4.17 9.65 1.50
N VAL A 69 -5.33 9.24 2.03
CA VAL A 69 -6.01 9.93 3.14
C VAL A 69 -5.15 10.00 4.42
N PHE A 70 -4.16 9.12 4.55
CA PHE A 70 -3.23 9.05 5.67
C PHE A 70 -1.86 9.68 5.37
N MET A 71 -1.67 10.29 4.20
CA MET A 71 -0.39 10.87 3.79
C MET A 71 -0.60 12.35 3.45
N PRO A 72 -0.34 13.30 4.37
CA PRO A 72 -0.54 14.74 4.16
C PRO A 72 0.52 15.38 3.23
N ILE A 73 0.83 14.72 2.10
CA ILE A 73 1.76 15.21 1.09
C ILE A 73 0.95 15.89 -0.01
N VAL A 74 1.14 17.20 -0.18
CA VAL A 74 0.45 17.98 -1.21
C VAL A 74 1.02 17.65 -2.59
N LEU A 75 0.16 17.16 -3.47
CA LEU A 75 0.51 16.85 -4.87
C LEU A 75 0.13 17.97 -5.84
N GLY A 76 -0.82 18.83 -5.43
CA GLY A 76 -1.38 19.92 -6.22
C GLY A 76 -2.82 20.21 -5.81
N ASN A 77 -3.46 21.21 -6.43
CA ASN A 77 -4.86 21.55 -6.21
C ASN A 77 -5.66 21.48 -7.52
N ILE A 78 -6.80 20.79 -7.52
CA ILE A 78 -7.65 20.64 -8.73
C ILE A 78 -8.35 21.93 -9.16
N ILE A 79 -8.43 22.92 -8.27
CA ILE A 79 -8.98 24.24 -8.56
C ILE A 79 -7.99 25.05 -9.40
N GLU A 80 -6.69 24.80 -9.25
CA GLU A 80 -5.61 25.56 -9.90
C GLU A 80 -5.09 24.89 -11.17
N GLN A 81 -5.11 23.55 -11.24
CA GLN A 81 -4.60 22.80 -12.40
C GLN A 81 -5.41 21.53 -12.68
N PRO A 82 -5.42 21.04 -13.94
CA PRO A 82 -6.14 19.83 -14.30
C PRO A 82 -5.67 18.62 -13.50
N PHE A 83 -6.61 17.85 -12.94
CA PHE A 83 -6.29 16.63 -12.17
C PHE A 83 -5.33 15.68 -12.91
N PHE A 84 -5.52 15.50 -14.21
CA PHE A 84 -4.68 14.60 -15.01
C PHE A 84 -3.21 15.02 -15.05
N GLN A 85 -2.93 16.32 -14.94
CA GLN A 85 -1.58 16.84 -14.83
C GLN A 85 -0.97 16.43 -13.49
N ILE A 86 -1.67 16.69 -12.37
CA ILE A 86 -1.26 16.25 -11.03
C ILE A 86 -0.97 14.75 -11.02
N TRP A 87 -1.92 13.95 -11.53
CA TRP A 87 -1.83 12.50 -11.55
C TRP A 87 -0.62 12.00 -12.33
N ARG A 88 -0.34 12.57 -13.51
CA ARG A 88 0.74 12.08 -14.38
C ARG A 88 2.11 12.63 -14.06
N GLU A 89 2.19 13.87 -13.60
CA GLU A 89 3.44 14.62 -13.54
C GLU A 89 4.08 14.62 -12.15
N SER A 90 3.28 14.47 -11.09
CA SER A 90 3.77 14.43 -9.71
C SER A 90 4.89 13.40 -9.53
N SER A 91 6.04 13.84 -9.00
CA SER A 91 7.19 12.99 -8.67
C SER A 91 6.81 11.93 -7.64
N VAL A 92 6.13 12.33 -6.57
CA VAL A 92 5.64 11.42 -5.52
C VAL A 92 4.80 10.29 -6.11
N LEU A 93 3.87 10.61 -7.02
CA LEU A 93 3.03 9.58 -7.65
C LEU A 93 3.82 8.68 -8.60
N LYS A 94 4.81 9.21 -9.32
CA LYS A 94 5.70 8.39 -10.16
C LYS A 94 6.52 7.43 -9.31
N GLU A 95 7.08 7.90 -8.21
CA GLU A 95 7.87 7.08 -7.28
C GLU A 95 7.02 6.02 -6.60
N LEU A 96 5.78 6.35 -6.19
CA LEU A 96 4.85 5.36 -5.64
C LEU A 96 4.46 4.27 -6.65
N ARG A 97 4.46 4.58 -7.96
CA ARG A 97 4.20 3.59 -9.02
C ARG A 97 5.40 2.70 -9.29
N ASP A 98 6.61 3.25 -9.14
CA ASP A 98 7.84 2.51 -9.29
C ASP A 98 8.22 1.80 -7.99
N ARG A 99 7.69 0.58 -7.85
CA ARG A 99 7.89 -0.23 -6.65
C ARG A 99 9.35 -0.67 -6.47
N THR A 100 10.17 -0.60 -7.52
CA THR A 100 11.60 -0.94 -7.43
C THR A 100 12.39 0.07 -6.58
N LEU A 101 11.81 1.25 -6.33
CA LEU A 101 12.38 2.27 -5.45
C LEU A 101 12.11 2.01 -3.97
N TYR A 102 11.25 1.04 -3.63
CA TYR A 102 10.92 0.78 -2.23
C TYR A 102 12.12 0.18 -1.51
N ARG A 103 12.34 0.59 -0.26
CA ARG A 103 13.46 0.11 0.57
C ARG A 103 13.04 -1.07 1.46
N GLY A 104 14.07 -1.74 2.00
CA GLY A 104 13.93 -2.96 2.79
C GLY A 104 13.24 -4.07 1.98
N HIS A 105 12.60 -5.02 2.66
CA HIS A 105 11.98 -6.15 1.97
C HIS A 105 10.85 -5.75 1.01
N CYS A 106 10.28 -4.55 1.15
CA CYS A 106 9.23 -4.10 0.22
C CYS A 106 9.76 -3.88 -1.22
N GLY A 107 11.06 -3.70 -1.42
CA GLY A 107 11.70 -3.54 -2.73
C GLY A 107 12.17 -4.82 -3.40
N GLU A 108 12.40 -5.89 -2.63
CA GLU A 108 13.07 -7.11 -3.10
C GLU A 108 12.27 -8.40 -2.87
N CYS A 109 11.17 -8.35 -2.11
CA CYS A 109 10.37 -9.53 -1.79
C CYS A 109 9.62 -10.08 -3.02
N ASP A 110 9.50 -11.40 -3.14
CA ASP A 110 8.71 -12.08 -4.19
C ASP A 110 7.23 -11.63 -4.24
N TYR A 111 6.71 -11.13 -3.12
CA TYR A 111 5.35 -10.60 -3.02
C TYR A 111 5.27 -9.09 -3.27
N GLN A 112 6.35 -8.46 -3.76
CA GLN A 112 6.40 -7.03 -4.02
C GLN A 112 5.22 -6.58 -4.86
N LEU A 113 4.87 -7.30 -5.93
CA LEU A 113 3.77 -6.93 -6.82
C LEU A 113 2.36 -7.12 -6.22
N VAL A 114 2.20 -8.05 -5.29
CA VAL A 114 0.88 -8.36 -4.69
C VAL A 114 0.65 -7.58 -3.38
N CYS A 115 1.72 -7.22 -2.68
CA CYS A 115 1.69 -6.58 -1.37
C CYS A 115 2.39 -5.21 -1.40
N GLY A 116 3.73 -5.19 -1.51
CA GLY A 116 4.59 -3.99 -1.44
C GLY A 116 4.38 -3.10 -0.22
N GLY A 117 3.68 -3.56 0.82
CA GLY A 117 3.42 -2.81 2.06
C GLY A 117 2.51 -1.59 1.92
N CYS A 118 2.10 -1.05 3.06
CA CYS A 118 1.34 0.17 3.22
C CYS A 118 2.27 1.39 3.16
N ARG A 119 2.13 2.19 2.10
CA ARG A 119 2.95 3.39 1.90
C ARG A 119 2.63 4.51 2.90
N ALA A 120 1.38 4.55 3.38
CA ALA A 120 1.02 5.45 4.47
C ALA A 120 1.73 5.08 5.77
N ARG A 121 1.84 3.79 6.11
CA ARG A 121 2.55 3.36 7.31
C ARG A 121 4.04 3.63 7.22
N ALA A 122 4.65 3.38 6.06
CA ALA A 122 6.04 3.77 5.80
C ALA A 122 6.24 5.28 6.03
N TYR A 123 5.37 6.11 5.45
CA TYR A 123 5.43 7.56 5.64
C TYR A 123 5.24 7.99 7.11
N THR A 124 4.29 7.40 7.83
CA THR A 124 4.02 7.77 9.23
C THR A 124 5.21 7.50 10.16
N TYR A 125 5.90 6.38 10.00
CA TYR A 125 6.99 6.00 10.90
C TYR A 125 8.36 6.57 10.49
N PHE A 126 8.58 6.84 9.21
CA PHE A 126 9.90 7.22 8.70
C PHE A 126 9.92 8.58 7.99
N GLU A 127 8.79 9.28 7.92
CA GLU A 127 8.57 10.47 7.08
C GLU A 127 8.96 10.26 5.60
N ASP A 128 9.00 8.99 5.17
CA ASP A 128 9.42 8.58 3.85
C ASP A 128 8.50 7.46 3.33
N TYR A 129 7.77 7.74 2.26
CA TYR A 129 6.83 6.80 1.67
C TYR A 129 7.50 5.67 0.87
N LEU A 130 8.80 5.76 0.58
CA LEU A 130 9.61 4.71 -0.02
C LEU A 130 10.26 3.81 1.03
N ALA A 131 10.22 4.19 2.31
CA ALA A 131 10.69 3.36 3.41
C ALA A 131 9.98 1.99 3.46
N PRO A 132 10.60 1.00 4.12
CA PRO A 132 9.94 -0.27 4.39
C PRO A 132 8.66 -0.07 5.19
N ASP A 133 7.74 -1.00 5.01
CA ASP A 133 6.58 -1.08 5.88
C ASP A 133 6.97 -1.83 7.17
N ALA A 134 7.11 -1.10 8.28
CA ALA A 134 7.48 -1.64 9.59
C ALA A 134 6.46 -2.62 10.19
N GLY A 135 5.20 -2.61 9.72
CA GLY A 135 4.20 -3.60 10.13
C GLY A 135 4.33 -4.95 9.42
N CYS A 136 5.34 -5.12 8.57
CA CYS A 136 5.61 -6.39 7.89
C CYS A 136 6.51 -7.28 8.76
N LYS A 137 6.15 -8.58 8.89
CA LYS A 137 6.99 -9.59 9.57
C LYS A 137 8.43 -9.71 9.04
N PHE A 138 8.66 -9.26 7.80
CA PHE A 138 9.98 -9.31 7.18
C PHE A 138 10.81 -8.07 7.49
N ASN A 139 10.20 -6.94 7.87
CA ASN A 139 10.90 -5.70 8.23
C ASN A 139 10.89 -5.51 9.76
N GLN A 140 11.04 -6.60 10.52
CA GLN A 140 10.88 -6.57 11.98
C GLN A 140 11.98 -5.72 12.63
N GLU A 141 13.19 -5.75 12.07
CA GLU A 141 14.33 -4.96 12.49
C GLU A 141 14.01 -3.46 12.53
N PHE A 142 13.23 -2.96 11.55
CA PHE A 142 12.80 -1.56 11.51
C PHE A 142 11.79 -1.23 12.61
N TRP A 143 10.91 -2.19 12.96
CA TRP A 143 9.98 -2.01 14.08
C TRP A 143 10.72 -1.97 15.42
N GLU A 144 11.69 -2.85 15.61
CA GLU A 144 12.52 -2.90 16.82
C GLU A 144 13.37 -1.63 17.00
N GLU A 145 13.76 -0.97 15.91
CA GLU A 145 14.41 0.36 15.95
C GLU A 145 13.42 1.45 16.37
N ILE A 146 12.23 1.50 15.76
CA ILE A 146 11.17 2.44 16.15
C ILE A 146 10.82 2.32 17.63
N GLU A 147 10.67 1.09 18.16
CA GLU A 147 10.35 0.87 19.57
C GLU A 147 11.44 1.36 20.52
N LYS A 148 12.72 1.34 20.11
CA LYS A 148 13.82 1.88 20.91
C LYS A 148 13.77 3.39 20.98
N GLU A 149 13.41 4.05 19.88
CA GLU A 149 13.29 5.50 19.80
C GLU A 149 12.01 6.00 20.48
N GLU A 150 10.92 5.25 20.36
CA GLU A 150 9.59 5.59 20.87
C GLU A 150 8.98 4.46 21.73
N PRO A 151 9.49 4.24 22.96
CA PRO A 151 9.12 3.09 23.80
C PRO A 151 7.64 3.02 24.17
N TYR A 152 6.88 4.11 24.04
CA TYR A 152 5.44 4.09 24.29
C TYR A 152 4.68 3.22 23.28
N LEU A 153 5.23 3.02 22.07
CA LEU A 153 4.63 2.20 21.02
C LEU A 153 4.66 0.69 21.32
N ALA A 154 5.58 0.22 22.18
CA ALA A 154 5.71 -1.19 22.56
C ALA A 154 4.54 -1.74 23.39
N ASN A 155 3.57 -0.90 23.74
CA ASN A 155 2.42 -1.26 24.58
C ASN A 155 1.12 -1.53 23.79
N PHE A 156 1.19 -1.64 22.46
CA PHE A 156 0.07 -1.88 21.54
C PHE A 156 0.28 -3.13 20.69
#